data_AF-A0A843BGG9-F1
#
_entry.id   AF-A0A843BGG9-F1
#
_cell.length_a   1.000
_cell.length_b   1.000
_cell.length_c   1.000
_cell.angle_alpha   90.00
_cell.angle_beta   90.00
_cell.angle_gamma   90.00
#
_symmetry.space_group_name_H-M   'P 1'
#
loop_
_entity.id
_entity.type
_entity.pdbx_description
1 polymer ?
#
loop_
_entity_poly.entity_id
_entity_poly.type
_entity_poly.pdbx_seq_one_letter_code
_entity_poly.pdbx_strand_id
1 'polypeptide(L)' 'MDKDELIQAQTQVIGILFEVVKRMSENSTLDEEYVTLALSGGSADRMSEIRDARQQNADVIARLLRQLEA' A
#
# COMPACT_ATOMS: atom_id res chain seq x y z
N MET A 1 -25.23 -2.44 -21.02
CA MET A 1 -24.47 -3.01 -19.90
C MET A 1 -25.39 -3.94 -19.16
N ASP A 2 -24.99 -5.20 -19.09
CA ASP A 2 -25.72 -6.23 -18.35
C ASP A 2 -25.50 -6.02 -16.84
N LYS A 3 -26.48 -6.44 -16.02
CA LYS A 3 -26.39 -6.36 -14.56
C LYS A 3 -25.16 -7.13 -14.04
N ASP A 4 -24.83 -8.24 -14.67
CA ASP A 4 -23.69 -9.08 -14.29
C ASP A 4 -22.34 -8.41 -14.61
N GLU A 5 -22.24 -7.70 -15.75
CA GLU A 5 -21.06 -6.87 -16.10
C GLU A 5 -20.84 -5.76 -15.06
N LEU A 6 -21.92 -5.12 -14.61
CA LEU A 6 -21.89 -4.10 -13.56
C LEU A 6 -21.39 -4.65 -12.22
N ILE A 7 -21.86 -5.83 -11.81
CA ILE A 7 -21.43 -6.49 -10.56
C ILE A 7 -19.96 -6.89 -10.63
N GLN A 8 -19.52 -7.38 -11.79
CA GLN A 8 -18.13 -7.79 -11.99
C GLN A 8 -17.18 -6.58 -11.91
N ALA A 9 -17.55 -5.47 -12.56
CA ALA A 9 -16.78 -4.22 -12.50
C ALA A 9 -16.67 -3.69 -11.06
N GLN A 10 -17.77 -3.68 -10.31
CA GLN A 10 -17.75 -3.23 -8.90
C GLN A 10 -16.87 -4.11 -8.01
N THR A 11 -16.92 -5.44 -8.21
CA THR A 11 -16.09 -6.38 -7.44
C THR A 11 -14.59 -6.16 -7.69
N GLN A 12 -14.21 -5.87 -8.94
CA GLN A 12 -12.82 -5.55 -9.28
C GLN A 12 -12.36 -4.25 -8.62
N VAL A 13 -13.19 -3.20 -8.67
CA VAL A 13 -12.89 -1.91 -8.00
C VAL A 13 -12.72 -2.11 -6.49
N ILE A 14 -13.60 -2.87 -5.84
CA ILE A 14 -13.50 -3.18 -4.41
C ILE A 14 -12.19 -3.92 -4.11
N GLY A 15 -11.80 -4.89 -4.94
CA GLY A 15 -10.54 -5.62 -4.79
C GLY A 15 -9.32 -4.71 -4.85
N ILE A 16 -9.30 -3.77 -5.81
CA ILE A 16 -8.23 -2.78 -5.95
C ILE A 16 -8.17 -1.88 -4.72
N LEU A 17 -9.31 -1.33 -4.27
CA LEU A 17 -9.37 -0.45 -3.09
C LEU A 17 -8.93 -1.18 -1.82
N PHE A 18 -9.31 -2.44 -1.66
CA PHE A 18 -8.88 -3.25 -0.51
C PHE A 18 -7.36 -3.41 -0.45
N GLU A 19 -6.72 -3.75 -1.58
CA GLU A 19 -5.26 -3.88 -1.62
C GLU A 19 -4.56 -2.53 -1.37
N VAL A 20 -5.10 -1.43 -1.89
CA VAL A 20 -4.58 -0.08 -1.60
C VAL A 20 -4.60 0.21 -0.09
N VAL A 21 -5.75 0.00 0.57
CA VAL A 21 -5.88 0.24 2.01
C VAL A 21 -4.93 -0.64 2.81
N LYS A 22 -4.78 -1.92 2.42
CA LYS A 22 -3.84 -2.84 3.06
C LYS A 22 -2.40 -2.34 3.01
N ARG A 23 -1.91 -1.93 1.83
CA ARG A 23 -0.54 -1.39 1.68
C ARG A 23 -0.33 -0.08 2.41
N MET A 24 -1.35 0.78 2.45
CA MET A 24 -1.29 2.01 3.26
C MET A 24 -1.17 1.69 4.75
N SER A 25 -1.93 0.71 5.24
CA SER A 25 -1.85 0.26 6.62
C SER A 25 -0.48 -0.34 6.95
N GLU A 26 0.08 -1.17 6.06
CA GLU A 26 1.44 -1.71 6.21
C GLU A 26 2.49 -0.59 6.26
N ASN A 27 2.36 0.44 5.42
CA ASN A 27 3.25 1.60 5.46
C ASN A 27 3.16 2.38 6.77
N SER A 28 1.96 2.52 7.35
CA SER A 28 1.77 3.17 8.65
C SER A 28 2.48 2.41 9.76
N THR A 29 2.38 1.08 9.78
CA THR A 29 3.09 0.24 10.75
C THR A 29 4.61 0.35 10.59
N LEU A 30 5.11 0.34 9.36
CA LEU A 30 6.53 0.53 9.07
C LEU A 30 7.03 1.92 9.48
N ASP A 31 6.20 2.96 9.34
CA ASP A 31 6.52 4.32 9.79
C ASP A 31 6.68 4.41 11.31
N GLU A 32 5.79 3.77 12.07
CA GLU A 32 5.88 3.69 13.53
C GLU A 32 7.18 2.98 13.97
N GLU A 33 7.54 1.88 13.29
CA GLU A 33 8.80 1.18 13.52
C GLU A 33 10.01 2.08 13.23
N TYR A 34 10.00 2.78 12.09
CA TYR A 34 11.08 3.68 11.70
C TYR A 34 11.31 4.79 12.73
N VAL A 35 10.23 5.45 13.17
CA VAL A 35 10.32 6.52 14.17
C VAL A 35 10.86 5.98 15.49
N THR A 36 10.41 4.80 15.91
CA THR A 36 10.89 4.14 17.13
C THR A 36 12.39 3.84 17.05
N LEU A 37 12.86 3.31 15.91
CA LEU A 37 14.29 3.04 15.68
C LEU A 37 15.11 4.33 15.64
N ALA A 38 14.61 5.38 14.97
CA ALA A 38 15.29 6.66 14.89
C ALA A 38 15.47 7.33 16.26
N LEU A 39 14.48 7.21 17.15
CA LEU A 39 14.55 7.76 18.52
C LEU A 39 15.41 6.92 19.46
N SER A 40 15.47 5.61 19.25
CA SER A 40 16.24 4.69 20.12
C SER A 40 17.68 4.47 19.67
N GLY A 41 18.11 5.06 18.54
CA GLY A 41 19.43 4.81 17.96
C GLY A 41 19.59 3.39 17.42
N GLY A 42 18.50 2.83 16.87
CA GLY A 42 18.42 1.47 16.36
C GLY A 42 19.21 1.21 15.07
N SER A 43 19.06 0.00 14.53
CA SER A 43 19.83 -0.47 13.36
C SER A 43 19.57 0.36 12.09
N ALA A 44 20.64 0.91 11.52
CA ALA A 44 20.61 1.63 10.24
C ALA A 44 20.17 0.74 9.07
N ASP A 45 20.57 -0.53 9.07
CA ASP A 45 20.20 -1.50 8.05
C ASP A 45 18.69 -1.72 8.06
N ARG A 46 18.10 -1.92 9.26
CA ARG A 46 16.65 -2.10 9.41
C ARG A 46 15.87 -0.85 8.98
N MET A 47 16.36 0.33 9.33
CA MET A 47 15.79 1.59 8.87
C MET A 47 15.85 1.74 7.34
N SER A 48 16.87 1.18 6.68
CA SER A 48 16.94 1.14 5.21
C SER A 48 15.92 0.18 4.61
N GLU A 49 15.81 -1.04 5.14
CA GLU A 49 14.81 -2.02 4.70
C GLU A 49 13.39 -1.46 4.82
N ILE A 50 13.08 -0.74 5.90
CA ILE A 50 11.79 -0.08 6.09
C ILE A 50 11.51 0.93 4.97
N ARG A 51 12.49 1.77 4.61
CA ARG A 51 12.32 2.75 3.52
C ARG A 51 12.07 2.05 2.19
N ASP A 52 12.81 0.99 1.90
CA ASP A 52 12.66 0.23 0.66
C ASP A 52 11.28 -0.44 0.57
N ALA A 53 10.83 -1.07 1.66
CA ALA A 53 9.50 -1.68 1.75
C ALA A 53 8.38 -0.63 1.57
N ARG A 54 8.51 0.54 2.21
CA ARG A 54 7.54 1.64 2.07
C ARG A 54 7.46 2.17 0.64
N GLN A 55 8.61 2.28 -0.04
CA GLN A 55 8.66 2.69 -1.44
C GLN A 55 8.00 1.65 -2.35
N GLN A 56 8.27 0.35 -2.15
CA GLN A 56 7.63 -0.71 -2.91
C GLN A 56 6.10 -0.69 -2.75
N ASN A 57 5.61 -0.48 -1.52
CA ASN A 57 4.18 -0.32 -1.26
C ASN A 57 3.59 0.91 -1.95
N ALA A 58 4.30 2.03 -1.95
CA ALA A 58 3.87 3.24 -2.66
C ALA A 58 3.79 3.01 -4.18
N ASP A 59 4.76 2.31 -4.77
CA ASP A 59 4.77 1.99 -6.20
C ASP A 59 3.59 1.07 -6.59
N VAL A 60 3.27 0.09 -5.74
CA VAL A 60 2.11 -0.79 -5.91
C VAL A 60 0.81 0.01 -5.81
N ILE A 61 0.66 0.87 -4.80
CA ILE A 61 -0.51 1.74 -4.66
C ILE A 61 -0.68 2.62 -5.90
N ALA A 62 0.39 3.27 -6.37
CA ALA A 62 0.34 4.13 -7.56
C ALA A 62 -0.09 3.36 -8.81
N ARG A 63 0.38 2.11 -8.97
CA ARG A 63 -0.06 1.25 -10.07
C ARG A 63 -1.54 0.87 -9.96
N LEU A 64 -2.02 0.54 -8.76
CA LEU A 64 -3.40 0.17 -8.50
C LEU A 64 -4.36 1.35 -8.74
N LEU A 65 -4.01 2.55 -8.27
CA LEU A 65 -4.81 3.75 -8.49
C LEU A 65 -4.93 4.10 -9.98
N ARG A 66 -3.85 3.95 -10.76
CA ARG A 66 -3.91 4.12 -12.23
C ARG A 66 -4.88 3.15 -12.93
N GLN A 67 -5.15 1.98 -12.34
CA GLN A 67 -6.12 1.04 -12.90
C GLN A 67 -7.57 1.47 -12.65
N LEU A 68 -7.82 2.38 -11.70
CA LEU A 68 -9.15 2.93 -11.42
C LEU A 68 -9.48 4.16 -12.28
N GLU A 69 -8.45 4.87 -12.76
CA GLU A 69 -8.59 6.05 -13.61
C GLU A 69 -8.79 5.72 -15.10
N ALA A 70 -8.47 4.48 -15.50
CA ALA A 70 -8.56 3.98 -16.87
C ALA A 70 -9.93 3.36 -17.19
#